data_AF-A0AAW7WUC9-F1
#
_entry.id   AF-A0AAW7WUC9-F1
#
_cell.length_a   1.000
_cell.length_b   1.000
_cell.length_c   1.000
_cell.angle_alpha   90.00
_cell.angle_beta   90.00
_cell.angle_gamma   90.00
#
_symmetry.space_group_name_H-M   'P 1'
#
loop_
_entity.id
_entity.type
_entity.pdbx_description
1 polymer ?
#
loop_
_entity_poly.entity_id
_entity_poly.type
_entity_poly.pdbx_seq_one_letter_code
_entity_poly.pdbx_strand_id
1 'polypeptide(L)'
;MCRLMTTQLEEALKGFPLYSQDGKGKDAICRAIFTLGGVRWFILEGEKEGNDTILFGIVIGLMEDEYGYISLNELSDIELDLTKQGFGKLQVRQQENFHPVPLKKLRDSRLQEFLARMGY
;
A
#
# COMPACT_ATOMS: atom_id res chain seq x y z
N MET A 1 -17.83 -4.79 -7.08
CA MET A 1 -16.41 -4.76 -7.49
C MET A 1 -15.71 -3.75 -6.59
N CYS A 2 -14.55 -4.10 -6.04
CA CYS A 2 -13.78 -3.18 -5.19
C CYS A 2 -13.33 -1.96 -6.01
N ARG A 3 -13.54 -0.74 -5.49
CA ARG A 3 -13.18 0.51 -6.18
C ARG A 3 -11.68 0.62 -6.47
N LEU A 4 -10.85 0.12 -5.56
CA LEU A 4 -9.39 0.20 -5.68
C LEU A 4 -8.81 -0.93 -6.53
N MET A 5 -9.57 -1.99 -6.84
CA MET A 5 -9.12 -3.05 -7.73
C MET A 5 -9.24 -2.58 -9.19
N THR A 6 -8.14 -2.07 -9.74
CA THR A 6 -8.01 -1.68 -11.14
C THR A 6 -7.29 -2.76 -11.94
N THR A 7 -7.47 -2.79 -13.27
CA THR A 7 -6.69 -3.68 -14.16
C THR A 7 -5.18 -3.45 -14.02
N GLN A 8 -4.77 -2.21 -13.75
CA GLN A 8 -3.37 -1.89 -13.51
C GLN A 8 -2.86 -2.53 -12.20
N LEU A 9 -3.66 -2.49 -11.13
CA LEU A 9 -3.30 -3.14 -9.87
C LEU A 9 -3.24 -4.67 -10.04
N GLU A 10 -4.23 -5.26 -10.70
CA GLU A 10 -4.28 -6.70 -10.96
C GLU A 10 -3.03 -7.19 -11.73
N GLU A 11 -2.66 -6.50 -12.81
CA GLU A 11 -1.44 -6.83 -13.55
C GLU A 11 -0.16 -6.50 -12.76
N ALA A 12 -0.16 -5.47 -11.92
CA ALA A 12 0.98 -5.17 -11.05
C ALA A 12 1.21 -6.27 -10.01
N LEU A 13 0.17 -6.92 -9.49
CA LEU A 13 0.27 -7.99 -8.49
C LEU A 13 0.52 -9.37 -9.10
N LYS A 14 0.34 -9.51 -10.42
CA LYS A 14 0.61 -10.77 -11.14
C LYS A 14 2.05 -11.23 -10.95
N GLY A 15 2.22 -12.44 -10.41
CA GLY A 15 3.54 -12.99 -10.08
C GLY A 15 4.10 -12.54 -8.73
N PHE A 16 3.33 -11.81 -7.93
CA PHE A 16 3.65 -11.40 -6.56
C PHE A 16 2.55 -11.86 -5.58
N PRO A 17 2.27 -13.19 -5.49
CA PRO A 17 1.38 -13.72 -4.47
C PRO A 17 1.98 -13.47 -3.07
N LEU A 18 1.18 -13.67 -2.03
CA LEU A 18 1.65 -13.56 -0.65
C LEU A 18 2.89 -14.45 -0.43
N TYR A 19 3.87 -13.95 0.33
CA TYR A 19 5.14 -14.59 0.68
C TYR A 19 6.17 -14.76 -0.47
N SER A 20 5.87 -14.29 -1.70
CA SER A 20 6.79 -14.31 -2.86
C SER A 20 8.07 -13.46 -2.70
N GLN A 21 8.10 -12.56 -1.72
CA GLN A 21 9.14 -11.59 -1.46
C GLN A 21 9.77 -11.73 -0.07
N ASP A 22 9.45 -12.81 0.65
CA ASP A 22 10.02 -13.11 1.96
C ASP A 22 11.56 -13.11 1.94
N GLY A 23 12.14 -12.57 3.01
CA GLY A 23 13.60 -12.46 3.17
C GLY A 23 14.27 -11.38 2.32
N LYS A 24 13.55 -10.66 1.44
CA LYS A 24 14.14 -9.59 0.62
C LYS A 24 14.34 -8.27 1.37
N GLY A 25 13.63 -8.06 2.48
CA GLY A 25 13.72 -6.82 3.26
C GLY A 25 13.57 -5.57 2.37
N LYS A 26 14.53 -4.63 2.45
CA LYS A 26 14.56 -3.40 1.65
C LYS A 26 14.70 -3.60 0.13
N ASP A 27 15.03 -4.82 -0.31
CA ASP A 27 15.09 -5.21 -1.73
C ASP A 27 13.76 -5.73 -2.28
N ALA A 28 12.73 -5.90 -1.43
CA ALA A 28 11.38 -6.20 -1.88
C ALA A 28 10.87 -5.11 -2.84
N ILE A 29 10.18 -5.53 -3.90
CA ILE A 29 9.67 -4.67 -4.94
C ILE A 29 8.29 -4.16 -4.52
N CYS A 30 8.17 -2.85 -4.34
CA CYS A 30 6.88 -2.20 -4.18
C CYS A 30 6.14 -2.21 -5.52
N ARG A 31 4.90 -2.70 -5.53
CA ARG A 31 4.06 -2.93 -6.70
C ARG A 31 3.02 -1.84 -6.90
N ALA A 32 2.50 -1.28 -5.81
CA ALA A 32 1.55 -0.18 -5.83
C ALA A 32 1.68 0.67 -4.57
N ILE A 33 1.21 1.92 -4.64
CA ILE A 33 1.13 2.81 -3.48
C ILE A 33 -0.31 3.31 -3.37
N PHE A 34 -0.90 3.18 -2.18
CA PHE A 34 -2.15 3.86 -1.85
C PHE A 34 -1.89 5.04 -0.91
N THR A 35 -2.72 6.07 -1.01
CA THR A 35 -2.54 7.33 -0.27
C THR A 35 -3.86 7.85 0.27
N LEU A 36 -3.83 8.43 1.48
CA LEU A 36 -4.90 9.24 2.06
C LEU A 36 -4.26 10.30 2.97
N GLY A 37 -4.23 11.55 2.51
CA GLY A 37 -3.53 12.62 3.23
C GLY A 37 -2.05 12.30 3.44
N GLY A 38 -1.61 12.22 4.69
CA GLY A 38 -0.24 11.85 5.06
C GLY A 38 0.03 10.34 5.15
N VAL A 39 -1.00 9.50 5.02
CA VAL A 39 -0.88 8.04 5.12
C VAL A 39 -0.48 7.46 3.77
N ARG A 40 0.47 6.53 3.77
CA ARG A 40 0.84 5.73 2.59
C ARG A 40 0.80 4.25 2.93
N TRP A 41 0.31 3.45 1.99
CA TRP A 41 0.44 2.00 1.98
C TRP A 41 1.29 1.59 0.79
N PHE A 42 2.49 1.05 1.04
CA PHE A 42 3.38 0.51 0.02
C PHE A 42 3.12 -0.99 -0.13
N ILE A 43 2.44 -1.36 -1.20
CA ILE A 43 2.02 -2.74 -1.45
C ILE A 43 3.16 -3.51 -2.08
N LEU A 44 3.45 -4.69 -1.52
CA LEU A 44 4.49 -5.59 -2.00
C LEU A 44 3.88 -6.79 -2.75
N GLU A 45 2.76 -7.30 -2.24
CA GLU A 45 2.18 -8.56 -2.68
C GLU A 45 0.66 -8.51 -2.56
N GLY A 46 -0.01 -9.42 -3.25
CA GLY A 46 -1.44 -9.59 -3.09
C GLY A 46 -1.96 -10.88 -3.67
N GLU A 47 -2.97 -11.44 -3.01
CA GLU A 47 -3.64 -12.65 -3.43
C GLU A 47 -5.16 -12.50 -3.27
N LYS A 48 -5.91 -13.12 -4.18
CA LYS A 48 -7.37 -13.10 -4.15
C LYS A 48 -7.88 -14.12 -3.15
N GLU A 49 -8.69 -13.67 -2.20
CA GLU A 49 -9.38 -14.52 -1.23
C GLU A 49 -10.88 -14.29 -1.33
N GLY A 50 -11.57 -15.22 -2.01
CA GLY A 50 -13.02 -15.12 -2.24
C GLY A 50 -13.40 -13.86 -3.04
N ASN A 51 -14.11 -12.94 -2.38
CA ASN A 51 -14.55 -11.66 -2.95
C ASN A 51 -13.61 -10.48 -2.61
N ASP A 52 -12.50 -10.74 -1.93
CA ASP A 52 -11.51 -9.73 -1.55
C ASP A 52 -10.15 -10.02 -2.20
N THR A 53 -9.23 -9.06 -2.08
CA THR A 53 -7.81 -9.24 -2.34
C THR A 53 -7.06 -8.83 -1.08
N ILE A 54 -6.39 -9.81 -0.48
CA ILE A 54 -5.54 -9.56 0.66
C ILE A 54 -4.19 -9.11 0.13
N LEU A 55 -3.77 -7.93 0.55
CA LEU A 55 -2.49 -7.35 0.21
C LEU A 55 -1.53 -7.49 1.39
N PHE A 56 -0.25 -7.58 1.09
CA PHE A 56 0.80 -7.43 2.08
C PHE A 56 1.69 -6.23 1.74
N GLY A 57 2.04 -5.43 2.73
CA GLY A 57 2.81 -4.21 2.52
C GLY A 57 3.19 -3.48 3.79
N ILE A 58 3.70 -2.27 3.61
CA ILE A 58 4.08 -1.35 4.70
C ILE A 58 3.07 -0.22 4.76
N VAL A 59 2.51 0.05 5.93
CA VAL A 59 1.75 1.28 6.18
C VAL A 59 2.61 2.26 6.98
N ILE A 60 2.61 3.52 6.54
CA ILE A 60 3.19 4.63 7.30
C ILE A 60 2.20 5.79 7.40
N GLY A 61 2.36 6.62 8.41
CA GLY A 61 1.51 7.80 8.60
C GLY A 61 0.33 7.60 9.55
N LEU A 62 0.17 6.38 10.08
CA LEU A 62 -0.77 6.07 11.16
C LEU A 62 -0.08 6.20 12.53
N MET A 63 -0.69 5.65 13.58
CA MET A 63 -0.14 5.63 14.94
C MET A 63 1.22 4.92 15.01
N GLU A 64 1.36 3.82 14.28
CA GLU A 64 2.60 3.07 14.14
C GLU A 64 2.90 2.82 12.65
N ASP A 65 4.19 2.73 12.34
CA ASP A 65 4.67 2.33 11.01
C ASP A 65 4.97 0.83 11.08
N GLU A 66 4.39 0.04 10.19
CA GLU A 66 4.45 -1.43 10.30
C GLU A 66 4.32 -2.14 8.95
N TYR A 67 4.75 -3.39 8.93
CA TYR A 67 4.32 -4.35 7.92
C TYR A 67 2.97 -4.92 8.34
N GLY A 68 2.07 -5.13 7.39
CA GLY A 68 0.74 -5.67 7.70
C GLY A 68 0.03 -6.23 6.49
N TYR A 69 -0.96 -7.08 6.79
CA TYR A 69 -1.96 -7.52 5.83
C TYR A 69 -3.07 -6.47 5.73
N ILE A 70 -3.55 -6.24 4.51
CA ILE A 70 -4.51 -5.20 4.21
C ILE A 70 -5.61 -5.83 3.35
N SER A 71 -6.86 -5.81 3.84
CA SER A 71 -8.02 -6.07 3.00
C SER A 71 -8.19 -4.92 2.00
N LEU A 72 -8.21 -5.22 0.70
CA LEU A 72 -8.42 -4.19 -0.32
C LEU A 72 -9.85 -3.63 -0.26
N ASN A 73 -10.83 -4.46 0.10
CA ASN A 73 -12.19 -4.02 0.37
C ASN A 73 -12.24 -3.00 1.52
N GLU A 74 -11.69 -3.33 2.69
CA GLU A 74 -11.66 -2.41 3.83
C GLU A 74 -10.89 -1.12 3.51
N LEU A 75 -9.74 -1.23 2.85
CA LEU A 75 -8.95 -0.08 2.40
C LEU A 75 -9.77 0.83 1.47
N SER A 76 -10.62 0.25 0.62
CA SER A 76 -11.44 1.00 -0.32
C SER A 76 -12.58 1.77 0.33
N ASP A 77 -13.03 1.30 1.51
CA ASP A 77 -14.11 1.88 2.31
C ASP A 77 -13.63 2.97 3.29
N ILE A 78 -12.30 3.13 3.45
CA ILE A 78 -11.76 4.22 4.28
C ILE A 78 -12.13 5.58 3.66
N GLU A 79 -12.85 6.36 4.46
CA GLU A 79 -13.28 7.72 4.15
C GLU A 79 -12.97 8.66 5.32
N LEU A 80 -12.37 9.81 4.98
CA LEU A 80 -12.14 10.91 5.90
C LEU A 80 -13.08 12.06 5.54
N ASP A 81 -14.07 12.31 6.39
CA ASP A 81 -15.03 13.39 6.20
C ASP A 81 -14.47 14.72 6.74
N LEU A 82 -14.08 15.61 5.82
CA LEU A 82 -13.60 16.96 6.10
C LEU A 82 -14.61 18.03 5.63
N THR A 83 -15.90 17.67 5.51
CA THR A 83 -16.95 18.60 5.08
C THR A 83 -17.07 19.80 6.01
N LYS A 84 -16.91 19.59 7.32
CA LYS A 84 -16.91 20.68 8.32
C LYS A 84 -15.79 21.70 8.13
N GLN A 85 -14.69 21.30 7.49
CA GLN A 85 -13.55 22.16 7.17
C GLN A 85 -13.59 22.67 5.72
N GLY A 86 -14.64 22.36 4.94
CA GLY A 86 -14.82 22.81 3.56
C GLY A 86 -14.08 22.00 2.49
N PHE A 87 -13.43 20.88 2.86
CA PHE A 87 -12.63 20.06 1.93
C PHE A 87 -13.38 18.84 1.38
N GLY A 88 -14.62 18.61 1.81
CA GLY A 88 -15.43 17.46 1.39
C GLY A 88 -14.94 16.14 1.99
N LYS A 89 -15.29 15.02 1.33
CA LYS A 89 -14.89 13.67 1.74
C LYS A 89 -13.65 13.22 0.97
N LEU A 90 -12.63 12.78 1.68
CA LEU A 90 -11.43 12.19 1.10
C LEU A 90 -11.48 10.68 1.25
N GLN A 91 -11.01 9.97 0.24
CA GLN A 91 -10.96 8.52 0.20
C GLN A 91 -9.57 8.08 -0.22
N VAL A 92 -9.19 6.85 0.12
CA VAL A 92 -7.94 6.26 -0.33
C VAL A 92 -7.90 6.26 -1.86
N ARG A 93 -6.73 6.57 -2.44
CA ARG A 93 -6.46 6.51 -3.89
C ARG A 93 -5.16 5.81 -4.19
N GLN A 94 -5.13 5.07 -5.28
CA GLN A 94 -3.89 4.52 -5.83
C GLN A 94 -3.08 5.66 -6.47
N GLN A 95 -1.77 5.67 -6.23
CA GLN A 95 -0.86 6.58 -6.92
C GLN A 95 -0.78 6.21 -8.41
N GLU A 96 -1.12 7.16 -9.26
CA GLU A 96 -1.07 7.00 -10.72
C GLU A 96 0.37 6.97 -11.24
N ASN A 97 0.58 6.33 -12.39
CA ASN A 97 1.87 6.26 -13.10
C ASN A 97 3.05 5.72 -12.26
N PHE A 98 2.74 4.97 -11.20
CA PHE A 98 3.75 4.31 -10.38
C PHE A 98 4.37 3.12 -11.13
N HIS A 99 5.70 3.03 -11.08
CA HIS A 99 6.46 1.92 -11.66
C HIS A 99 7.07 1.09 -10.53
N PRO A 100 6.92 -0.24 -10.55
CA PRO A 100 7.44 -1.09 -9.50
C PRO A 100 8.94 -0.92 -9.27
N VAL A 101 9.34 -0.80 -8.01
CA VAL A 101 10.72 -0.46 -7.64
C VAL A 101 11.06 -1.03 -6.25
N PRO A 102 12.33 -1.43 -5.99
CA PRO A 102 12.74 -1.82 -4.64
C PRO A 102 12.44 -0.74 -3.60
N LEU A 103 11.99 -1.15 -2.41
CA LEU A 103 11.67 -0.25 -1.28
C LEU A 103 12.81 0.74 -0.97
N LYS A 104 14.06 0.29 -1.00
CA LYS A 104 15.25 1.13 -0.78
C LYS A 104 15.44 2.29 -1.77
N LYS A 105 14.75 2.28 -2.91
CA LYS A 105 14.84 3.33 -3.94
C LYS A 105 13.68 4.33 -3.86
N LEU A 106 12.66 4.07 -3.04
CA LEU A 106 11.54 4.99 -2.85
C LEU A 106 12.00 6.22 -2.06
N ARG A 107 11.69 7.41 -2.59
CA ARG A 107 12.05 8.70 -1.97
C ARG A 107 10.99 9.14 -0.96
N ASP A 108 10.78 8.36 0.09
CA ASP A 108 9.91 8.69 1.21
C ASP A 108 10.72 8.58 2.51
N SER A 109 10.93 9.69 3.22
CA SER A 109 11.83 9.73 4.37
C SER A 109 11.35 8.87 5.53
N ARG A 110 10.04 8.86 5.81
CA ARG A 110 9.45 8.06 6.89
C ARG A 110 9.55 6.57 6.59
N LEU A 111 9.34 6.18 5.32
CA LEU A 111 9.61 4.81 4.89
C LEU A 111 11.08 4.44 5.09
N GLN A 112 12.03 5.29 4.66
CA GLN A 112 13.46 4.96 4.79
C GLN A 112 13.89 4.87 6.27
N GLU A 113 13.36 5.74 7.14
CA GLU A 113 13.59 5.66 8.58
C GLU A 113 13.02 4.37 9.18
N PHE A 114 11.81 3.98 8.79
CA PHE A 114 11.19 2.72 9.20
C PHE A 114 12.05 1.52 8.77
N LEU A 115 12.48 1.47 7.51
CA LEU A 115 13.32 0.37 6.99
C LEU A 115 14.68 0.30 7.71
N ALA A 116 15.29 1.43 8.03
CA ALA A 116 16.56 1.49 8.76
C ALA A 116 16.44 0.93 10.18
N ARG A 117 15.32 1.18 10.87
CA ARG A 117 15.04 0.64 12.21
C ARG A 117 14.87 -0.88 12.23
N MET A 118 14.44 -1.47 11.11
CA MET A 118 14.20 -2.92 10.99
C MET A 118 15.48 -3.74 10.73
N GLY A 119 16.64 -3.10 10.55
CA GLY A 119 17.94 -3.78 10.57
C GLY A 119 18.33 -4.61 9.33
N TYR A 120 17.74 -4.34 8.15
CA TYR A 120 18.11 -5.00 6.88
C TYR A 120 19.17 -4.22 6.08
#